data_AF-A0A1H8RR86-F1
#
_entry.id   AF-A0A1H8RR86-F1
#
_cell.length_a   1.000
_cell.length_b   1.000
_cell.length_c   1.000
_cell.angle_alpha   90.00
_cell.angle_beta   90.00
_cell.angle_gamma   90.00
#
_symmetry.space_group_name_H-M   'P 1'
#
loop_
_entity.id
_entity.type
_entity.pdbx_description
1 polymer ?
#
loop_
_entity_poly.entity_id
_entity_poly.type
_entity_poly.pdbx_seq_one_letter_code
_entity_poly.pdbx_strand_id
1 'polypeptide(L)'
;MTSSQPPQQPGYGQQPPAGQPYGQPQPQPGYGQNPYGQPVGNGGQVGFDAKRLKLADFVVAGAALVWLVLSFFPWIDVDAEEVFGPGYSEFAGDYSENFSAWNIGGALSTLAALCLVAAAVWALLPAVTQVAVPFPRAYVTVALTALATIFTLILWIDAQDWEFSFIGLIALLVALAATAFAVLRLLPELKNRPGLPGGLANATQWANQQAPAFGPGQAPGQQYGQQPPPPPAQPGHPTGGF
;
A
#
# COMPACT_ATOMS: atom_id res chain seq x y z
N MET A 1 -40.78 -30.04 45.00
CA MET A 1 -40.23 -30.99 44.02
C MET A 1 -41.28 -31.20 42.93
N THR A 2 -41.21 -30.43 41.85
CA THR A 2 -42.07 -30.59 40.67
C THR A 2 -41.23 -30.20 39.46
N SER A 3 -40.73 -31.23 38.78
CA SER A 3 -39.89 -31.15 37.59
C SER A 3 -40.75 -30.92 36.36
N SER A 4 -40.66 -29.73 35.76
CA SER A 4 -41.21 -29.42 34.45
C SER A 4 -40.23 -29.84 33.36
N GLN A 5 -40.65 -30.81 32.57
CA GLN A 5 -39.93 -31.41 31.45
C GLN A 5 -40.20 -30.58 30.17
N PRO A 6 -39.17 -30.19 29.38
CA PRO A 6 -39.38 -29.45 28.14
C PRO A 6 -39.83 -30.37 26.98
N PRO A 7 -40.63 -29.86 26.02
CA PRO A 7 -41.18 -30.63 24.91
C PRO A 7 -40.12 -30.95 23.84
N GLN A 8 -40.12 -32.20 23.35
CA GLN A 8 -39.32 -32.67 22.23
C GLN A 8 -39.86 -32.13 20.90
N GLN A 9 -38.97 -31.66 20.02
CA GLN A 9 -39.29 -31.18 18.67
C GLN A 9 -39.42 -32.35 17.67
N PRO A 10 -40.34 -32.28 16.68
CA PRO A 10 -40.48 -33.28 15.63
C PRO A 10 -39.35 -33.20 14.60
N GLY A 11 -38.73 -34.36 14.34
CA GLY A 11 -37.70 -34.54 13.33
C GLY A 11 -38.22 -34.32 11.90
N TYR A 12 -37.60 -33.39 11.18
CA TYR A 12 -37.79 -33.19 9.75
C TYR A 12 -36.60 -33.75 8.97
N GLY A 13 -36.90 -34.77 8.16
CA GLY A 13 -36.29 -35.02 6.85
C GLY A 13 -34.79 -35.30 6.78
N GLN A 14 -34.42 -36.58 6.88
CA GLN A 14 -33.21 -37.06 6.21
C GLN A 14 -33.38 -36.89 4.69
N GLN A 15 -32.51 -36.07 4.10
CA GLN A 15 -32.36 -35.93 2.66
C GLN A 15 -31.47 -37.09 2.16
N PRO A 16 -31.84 -37.81 1.10
CA PRO A 16 -31.03 -38.91 0.59
C PRO A 16 -29.70 -38.38 0.01
N PRO A 17 -28.58 -39.12 0.18
CA PRO A 17 -27.29 -38.72 -0.36
C PRO A 17 -27.37 -38.72 -1.89
N ALA A 18 -27.20 -37.53 -2.48
CA ALA A 18 -27.09 -37.36 -3.92
C ALA A 18 -25.88 -38.16 -4.41
N GLY A 19 -26.13 -39.08 -5.33
CA GLY A 19 -25.12 -39.94 -5.94
C GLY A 19 -23.97 -39.13 -6.50
N GLN A 20 -22.75 -39.53 -6.12
CA GLN A 20 -21.54 -38.99 -6.72
C GLN A 20 -21.44 -39.46 -8.18
N PRO A 21 -21.24 -38.55 -9.15
CA PRO A 21 -20.95 -38.93 -10.51
C PRO A 21 -19.55 -39.53 -10.57
N TYR A 22 -19.50 -40.79 -11.01
CA TYR A 22 -18.29 -41.49 -11.39
C TYR A 22 -17.48 -40.66 -12.42
N GLY A 23 -16.22 -40.42 -12.11
CA GLY A 23 -15.11 -40.37 -13.07
C GLY A 23 -15.09 -39.22 -14.06
N GLN A 24 -14.62 -38.05 -13.64
CA GLN A 24 -13.78 -37.23 -14.52
C GLN A 24 -12.31 -37.52 -14.19
N PRO A 25 -11.48 -37.92 -15.16
CA PRO A 25 -10.05 -38.04 -14.96
C PRO A 25 -9.50 -36.65 -14.63
N GLN A 26 -9.08 -36.49 -13.38
CA GLN A 26 -8.35 -35.33 -12.90
C GLN A 26 -7.04 -35.27 -13.71
N PRO A 27 -6.81 -34.21 -14.53
CA PRO A 27 -5.55 -34.08 -15.23
C PRO A 27 -4.45 -33.98 -14.18
N GLN A 28 -3.52 -34.94 -14.21
CA GLN A 28 -2.28 -34.86 -13.47
C GLN A 28 -1.64 -33.50 -13.74
N PRO A 29 -1.03 -32.84 -12.73
CA PRO A 29 -0.15 -31.72 -12.97
C PRO A 29 1.05 -32.26 -13.75
N GLY A 30 0.92 -32.26 -15.08
CA GLY A 30 2.01 -32.48 -15.98
C GLY A 30 3.04 -31.42 -15.68
N TYR A 31 4.21 -31.86 -15.23
CA TYR A 31 5.47 -31.12 -15.34
C TYR A 31 5.79 -30.96 -16.83
N GLY A 32 4.94 -30.19 -17.52
CA GLY A 32 5.12 -29.75 -18.88
C GLY A 32 6.12 -28.61 -18.85
N GLN A 33 7.37 -28.94 -19.14
CA GLN A 33 8.31 -28.02 -19.75
C GLN A 33 7.59 -27.25 -20.85
N ASN A 34 7.40 -25.95 -20.67
CA ASN A 34 7.06 -25.04 -21.76
C ASN A 34 8.29 -24.95 -22.69
N PRO A 35 8.22 -25.42 -23.95
CA PRO A 35 9.37 -25.37 -24.88
C PRO A 35 9.64 -23.97 -25.46
N TYR A 36 8.84 -22.97 -25.06
CA TYR A 36 8.99 -21.56 -25.42
C TYR A 36 8.94 -20.66 -24.19
N GLY A 37 9.49 -21.14 -23.07
CA GLY A 37 9.87 -20.25 -21.98
C GLY A 37 10.93 -19.28 -22.49
N GLN A 38 10.50 -18.09 -22.94
CA GLN A 38 11.36 -16.93 -22.95
C GLN A 38 12.12 -16.93 -21.62
N PRO A 39 13.45 -16.77 -21.63
CA PRO A 39 14.20 -16.69 -20.40
C PRO A 39 13.52 -15.63 -19.53
N VAL A 40 13.08 -16.03 -18.34
CA VAL A 40 12.74 -15.10 -17.27
C VAL A 40 14.06 -14.42 -16.94
N GLY A 41 14.36 -13.41 -17.76
CA GLY A 41 15.58 -12.64 -17.72
C GLY A 41 15.56 -11.90 -16.40
N ASN A 42 16.29 -12.45 -15.44
CA ASN A 42 16.59 -11.84 -14.15
C ASN A 42 17.51 -10.61 -14.29
N GLY A 43 17.54 -9.99 -15.48
CA GLY A 43 18.26 -8.78 -15.82
C GLY A 43 17.25 -7.74 -16.25
N GLY A 44 17.17 -6.64 -15.50
CA GLY A 44 16.18 -5.58 -15.69
C GLY A 44 16.12 -5.08 -17.13
N GLN A 45 15.14 -5.57 -17.89
CA GLN A 45 14.79 -4.95 -19.16
C GLN A 45 14.20 -3.57 -18.87
N VAL A 46 14.93 -2.54 -19.27
CA VAL A 46 14.43 -1.16 -19.32
C VAL A 46 13.55 -1.06 -20.56
N GLY A 47 12.26 -0.81 -20.36
CA GLY A 47 11.30 -0.70 -21.45
C GLY A 47 10.04 -0.01 -20.97
N PHE A 48 9.52 0.93 -21.77
CA PHE A 48 8.31 1.66 -21.43
C PHE A 48 7.06 0.81 -21.72
N ASP A 49 6.29 0.49 -20.69
CA ASP A 49 5.03 -0.24 -20.81
C ASP A 49 3.93 0.42 -19.97
N ALA A 50 3.17 1.31 -20.60
CA ALA A 50 2.09 2.05 -19.97
C ALA A 50 0.96 1.14 -19.44
N LYS A 51 0.82 -0.09 -19.95
CA LYS A 51 -0.23 -1.03 -19.49
C LYS A 51 0.02 -1.53 -18.08
N ARG A 52 1.23 -1.32 -17.54
CA ARG A 52 1.60 -1.65 -16.15
C ARG A 52 1.12 -0.61 -15.14
N LEU A 53 0.74 0.58 -15.60
CA LEU A 53 0.28 1.66 -14.74
C LEU A 53 -1.19 1.47 -14.37
N LYS A 54 -1.49 1.63 -13.08
CA LYS A 54 -2.85 1.66 -12.58
C LYS A 54 -3.41 3.08 -12.70
N LEU A 55 -4.74 3.22 -12.73
CA LEU A 55 -5.39 4.53 -12.74
C LEU A 55 -4.89 5.45 -11.60
N ALA A 56 -4.68 4.87 -10.41
CA ALA A 56 -4.14 5.61 -9.26
C ALA A 56 -2.76 6.24 -9.54
N ASP A 57 -1.92 5.61 -10.36
CA ASP A 57 -0.58 6.12 -10.68
C ASP A 57 -0.68 7.38 -11.56
N PHE A 58 -1.60 7.37 -12.53
CA PHE A 58 -1.90 8.54 -13.34
C PHE A 58 -2.52 9.67 -12.52
N VAL A 59 -3.40 9.34 -11.57
CA VAL A 59 -4.02 10.36 -10.70
C VAL A 59 -2.98 11.01 -9.79
N VAL A 60 -2.07 10.25 -9.17
CA VAL A 60 -1.00 10.82 -8.33
C VAL A 60 -0.06 11.69 -9.17
N ALA A 61 0.34 11.24 -10.36
CA ALA A 61 1.18 12.03 -11.26
C ALA A 61 0.48 13.31 -11.76
N GLY A 62 -0.80 13.20 -12.14
CA GLY A 62 -1.62 14.33 -12.55
C GLY A 62 -1.81 15.33 -11.41
N ALA A 63 -2.09 14.86 -10.19
CA ALA A 63 -2.23 15.69 -9.01
C ALA A 63 -0.92 16.43 -8.66
N ALA A 64 0.24 15.78 -8.79
CA ALA A 64 1.53 16.45 -8.62
C ALA A 64 1.73 17.60 -9.61
N LEU A 65 1.39 17.39 -10.89
CA LEU A 65 1.46 18.44 -11.91
C LEU A 65 0.48 19.58 -11.65
N VAL A 66 -0.78 19.26 -11.33
CA VAL A 66 -1.80 20.27 -11.04
C VAL A 66 -1.42 21.09 -9.81
N TRP A 67 -0.94 20.44 -8.75
CA TRP A 67 -0.45 21.12 -7.56
C TRP A 67 0.72 22.07 -7.89
N LEU A 68 1.68 21.62 -8.70
CA LEU A 68 2.80 22.46 -9.14
C LEU A 68 2.33 23.68 -9.92
N VAL A 69 1.35 23.52 -10.82
CA VAL A 69 0.77 24.64 -11.56
C VAL A 69 0.09 25.62 -10.59
N LEU A 70 -0.72 25.12 -9.67
CA LEU A 70 -1.43 25.93 -8.66
C LEU A 70 -0.49 26.63 -7.68
N SER A 71 0.70 26.09 -7.42
CA SER A 71 1.66 26.70 -6.49
C SER A 71 2.31 27.97 -7.05
N PHE A 72 2.25 28.19 -8.37
CA PHE A 72 2.71 29.43 -9.01
C PHE A 72 1.63 30.51 -9.09
N PHE A 73 0.36 30.19 -8.86
CA PHE A 73 -0.70 31.19 -8.81
C PHE A 73 -0.62 31.98 -7.48
N PRO A 74 -1.11 33.23 -7.47
CA PRO A 74 -1.33 33.97 -6.24
C PRO A 74 -2.24 33.20 -5.29
N TRP A 75 -1.80 33.06 -4.05
CA TRP A 75 -2.60 32.51 -2.98
C TRP A 75 -3.22 33.63 -2.16
N ILE A 76 -2.49 34.73 -1.98
CA ILE A 76 -2.90 35.90 -1.20
C ILE A 76 -2.60 37.12 -2.07
N ASP A 77 -3.51 38.08 -2.08
CA ASP A 77 -3.30 39.39 -2.67
C ASP A 77 -3.32 40.38 -1.50
N VAL A 78 -2.21 41.10 -1.28
CA VAL A 78 -2.11 42.02 -0.14
C VAL A 78 -2.10 43.45 -0.66
N ASP A 79 -3.03 44.24 -0.17
CA ASP A 79 -3.14 45.65 -0.53
C ASP A 79 -2.23 46.52 0.33
N ALA A 80 -1.73 47.62 -0.24
CA ALA A 80 -0.82 48.53 0.46
C ALA A 80 -1.38 49.08 1.78
N GLU A 81 -2.70 49.21 1.91
CA GLU A 81 -3.33 49.68 3.14
C GLU A 81 -3.19 48.66 4.29
N GLU A 82 -3.18 47.37 3.99
CA GLU A 82 -3.00 46.31 4.99
C GLU A 82 -1.55 46.25 5.49
N VAL A 83 -0.58 46.46 4.60
CA VAL A 83 0.86 46.42 4.93
C VAL A 83 1.33 47.71 5.62
N PHE A 84 0.91 48.87 5.12
CA PHE A 84 1.47 50.16 5.53
C PHE A 84 0.50 51.01 6.36
N GLY A 85 -0.73 50.56 6.53
CA GLY A 85 -1.76 51.21 7.33
C GLY A 85 -2.67 52.17 6.55
N PRO A 86 -3.75 52.64 7.20
CA PRO A 86 -4.76 53.49 6.58
C PRO A 86 -4.18 54.80 6.04
N GLY A 87 -4.54 55.14 4.80
CA GLY A 87 -4.11 56.36 4.09
C GLY A 87 -2.86 56.21 3.22
N TYR A 88 -2.23 55.03 3.18
CA TYR A 88 -1.05 54.81 2.32
C TYR A 88 -1.42 54.64 0.83
N SER A 89 -2.60 54.11 0.53
CA SER A 89 -3.13 53.93 -0.83
C SER A 89 -3.28 55.26 -1.59
N GLU A 90 -3.56 56.37 -0.89
CA GLU A 90 -3.62 57.71 -1.49
C GLU A 90 -2.25 58.21 -1.98
N PHE A 91 -1.15 57.70 -1.40
CA PHE A 91 0.21 58.10 -1.73
C PHE A 91 0.90 57.13 -2.70
N ALA A 92 0.63 55.83 -2.57
CA ALA A 92 1.26 54.77 -3.36
C ALA A 92 0.49 54.37 -4.63
N GLY A 93 -0.79 54.78 -4.76
CA GLY A 93 -1.69 54.30 -5.80
C GLY A 93 -2.24 52.89 -5.49
N ASP A 94 -2.96 52.29 -6.45
CA ASP A 94 -3.39 50.88 -6.40
C ASP A 94 -2.17 49.96 -6.47
N TYR A 95 -1.56 49.73 -5.30
CA TYR A 95 -0.47 48.80 -5.13
C TYR A 95 -1.01 47.53 -4.47
N SER A 96 -0.97 46.43 -5.21
CA SER A 96 -1.37 45.10 -4.79
C SER A 96 -0.22 44.13 -5.08
N GLU A 97 0.24 43.43 -4.05
CA GLU A 97 1.27 42.39 -4.16
C GLU A 97 0.64 41.01 -4.09
N ASN A 98 0.97 40.18 -5.07
CA ASN A 98 0.46 38.82 -5.18
C ASN A 98 1.51 37.84 -4.64
N PHE A 99 1.17 37.13 -3.56
CA PHE A 99 2.06 36.14 -2.95
C PHE A 99 1.65 34.73 -3.38
N SER A 100 2.56 34.04 -4.08
CA SER A 100 2.38 32.62 -4.41
C SER A 100 2.81 31.72 -3.25
N ALA A 101 2.52 30.42 -3.34
CA ALA A 101 2.99 29.44 -2.36
C ALA A 101 4.51 29.50 -2.13
N TRP A 102 5.28 29.84 -3.18
CA TRP A 102 6.73 29.95 -3.10
C TRP A 102 7.19 31.15 -2.27
N ASN A 103 6.40 32.23 -2.23
CA ASN A 103 6.70 33.43 -1.46
C ASN A 103 6.31 33.26 0.01
N ILE A 104 5.14 32.66 0.28
CA ILE A 104 4.58 32.50 1.63
C ILE A 104 5.45 31.54 2.44
N GLY A 105 5.62 30.30 1.97
CA GLY A 105 6.27 29.26 2.78
C GLY A 105 7.60 28.75 2.26
N GLY A 106 8.08 29.19 1.09
CA GLY A 106 9.41 28.91 0.52
C GLY A 106 9.88 27.45 0.64
N ALA A 107 10.52 27.13 1.77
CA ALA A 107 10.97 25.79 2.12
C ALA A 107 9.84 24.76 2.22
N LEU A 108 8.70 25.09 2.84
CA LEU A 108 7.55 24.18 2.98
C LEU A 108 6.95 23.85 1.60
N SER A 109 6.81 24.85 0.73
CA SER A 109 6.32 24.68 -0.64
C SER A 109 7.27 23.81 -1.45
N THR A 110 8.58 24.01 -1.28
CA THR A 110 9.60 23.16 -1.90
C THR A 110 9.50 21.71 -1.40
N LEU A 111 9.33 21.50 -0.09
CA LEU A 111 9.20 20.15 0.48
C LEU A 111 7.90 19.45 0.01
N ALA A 112 6.78 20.17 -0.06
CA ALA A 112 5.52 19.65 -0.60
C ALA A 112 5.68 19.24 -2.07
N ALA A 113 6.27 20.12 -2.89
CA ALA A 113 6.57 19.86 -4.30
C ALA A 113 7.46 18.62 -4.46
N LEU A 114 8.56 18.54 -3.72
CA LEU A 114 9.50 17.42 -3.75
C LEU A 114 8.81 16.12 -3.35
N CYS A 115 7.97 16.14 -2.32
CA CYS A 115 7.23 14.96 -1.89
C CYS A 115 6.25 14.47 -2.98
N LEU A 116 5.49 15.38 -3.62
CA LEU A 116 4.57 15.01 -4.71
C LEU A 116 5.31 14.52 -5.96
N VAL A 117 6.38 15.19 -6.36
CA VAL A 117 7.19 14.78 -7.50
C VAL A 117 7.84 13.42 -7.24
N ALA A 118 8.41 13.21 -6.05
CA ALA A 118 8.97 11.92 -5.66
C ALA A 118 7.89 10.83 -5.63
N ALA A 119 6.69 11.14 -5.13
CA ALA A 119 5.56 10.20 -5.15
C ALA A 119 5.15 9.83 -6.58
N ALA A 120 5.08 10.81 -7.47
CA ALA A 120 4.75 10.62 -8.88
C ALA A 120 5.80 9.78 -9.61
N VAL A 121 7.09 10.12 -9.45
CA VAL A 121 8.21 9.34 -10.03
C VAL A 121 8.19 7.91 -9.50
N TRP A 122 7.98 7.73 -8.19
CA TRP A 122 7.91 6.41 -7.58
C TRP A 122 6.71 5.59 -8.05
N ALA A 123 5.55 6.23 -8.24
CA ALA A 123 4.34 5.60 -8.75
C ALA A 123 4.49 5.18 -10.23
N LEU A 124 5.19 5.98 -11.03
CA LEU A 124 5.42 5.73 -12.47
C LEU A 124 6.60 4.79 -12.76
N LEU A 125 7.48 4.55 -11.78
CA LEU A 125 8.65 3.69 -11.92
C LEU A 125 8.37 2.28 -12.52
N PRO A 126 7.26 1.57 -12.20
CA PRO A 126 6.92 0.29 -12.82
C PRO A 126 6.76 0.34 -14.35
N ALA A 127 6.48 1.50 -14.93
CA ALA A 127 6.35 1.67 -16.36
C ALA A 127 7.69 1.57 -17.09
N VAL A 128 8.81 1.85 -16.41
CA VAL A 128 10.14 1.92 -17.03
C VAL A 128 11.04 0.76 -16.59
N THR A 129 10.98 0.39 -15.31
CA THR A 129 11.86 -0.64 -14.74
C THR A 129 11.14 -1.55 -13.75
N GLN A 130 11.50 -2.84 -13.80
CA GLN A 130 11.08 -3.83 -12.80
C GLN A 130 12.11 -3.85 -11.67
N VAL A 131 11.93 -2.97 -10.69
CA VAL A 131 12.72 -3.00 -9.45
C VAL A 131 11.94 -3.82 -8.42
N ALA A 132 12.48 -4.99 -8.07
CA ALA A 132 11.99 -5.78 -6.95
C ALA A 132 12.44 -5.09 -5.64
N VAL A 133 11.50 -4.42 -4.97
CA VAL A 133 11.71 -3.88 -3.64
C VAL A 133 11.18 -4.85 -2.58
N PRO A 134 11.85 -5.01 -1.44
CA PRO A 134 11.44 -5.94 -0.38
C PRO A 134 10.16 -5.51 0.33
N PHE A 135 9.71 -4.28 0.11
CA PHE A 135 8.48 -3.72 0.68
C PHE A 135 7.52 -3.23 -0.42
N PRO A 136 6.20 -3.21 -0.13
CA PRO A 136 5.20 -2.76 -1.11
C PRO A 136 5.35 -1.28 -1.43
N ARG A 137 5.46 -0.98 -2.73
CA ARG A 137 5.70 0.37 -3.26
C ARG A 137 4.64 1.39 -2.81
N ALA A 138 3.40 0.94 -2.62
CA ALA A 138 2.30 1.80 -2.24
C ALA A 138 2.52 2.51 -0.88
N TYR A 139 3.29 1.92 0.04
CA TYR A 139 3.59 2.59 1.31
C TYR A 139 4.38 3.88 1.14
N VAL A 140 5.39 3.87 0.26
CA VAL A 140 6.22 5.05 0.01
C VAL A 140 5.39 6.14 -0.67
N THR A 141 4.57 5.78 -1.66
CA THR A 141 3.69 6.75 -2.32
C THR A 141 2.72 7.37 -1.30
N VAL A 142 2.06 6.57 -0.46
CA VAL A 142 1.15 7.08 0.59
C VAL A 142 1.86 7.99 1.58
N ALA A 143 3.05 7.60 2.06
CA ALA A 143 3.81 8.41 3.00
C ALA A 143 4.20 9.77 2.39
N LEU A 144 4.68 9.77 1.14
CA LEU A 144 5.07 10.99 0.43
C LEU A 144 3.87 11.90 0.14
N THR A 145 2.76 11.37 -0.36
CA THR A 145 1.55 12.17 -0.62
C THR A 145 0.96 12.72 0.68
N ALA A 146 0.96 11.92 1.75
CA ALA A 146 0.47 12.36 3.06
C ALA A 146 1.34 13.50 3.63
N LEU A 147 2.67 13.38 3.55
CA LEU A 147 3.59 14.47 3.94
C LEU A 147 3.36 15.73 3.11
N ALA A 148 3.23 15.60 1.79
CA ALA A 148 2.91 16.74 0.94
C ALA A 148 1.58 17.40 1.30
N THR A 149 0.56 16.59 1.65
CA THR A 149 -0.75 17.09 2.09
C THR A 149 -0.62 17.87 3.40
N ILE A 150 0.15 17.36 4.36
CA ILE A 150 0.41 18.06 5.63
C ILE A 150 1.12 19.38 5.39
N PHE A 151 2.17 19.41 4.55
CA PHE A 151 2.87 20.65 4.23
C PHE A 151 1.95 21.65 3.50
N THR A 152 1.15 21.18 2.55
CA THR A 152 0.16 22.03 1.85
C THR A 152 -0.90 22.57 2.81
N LEU A 153 -1.33 21.77 3.80
CA LEU A 153 -2.26 22.22 4.83
C LEU A 153 -1.65 23.32 5.70
N ILE A 154 -0.40 23.15 6.14
CA ILE A 154 0.30 24.17 6.94
C ILE A 154 0.43 25.47 6.12
N LEU A 155 0.85 25.38 4.85
CA LEU A 155 0.94 26.53 3.95
C LEU A 155 -0.40 27.24 3.77
N TRP A 156 -1.48 26.47 3.64
CA TRP A 156 -2.80 27.04 3.45
C TRP A 156 -3.31 27.73 4.71
N ILE A 157 -3.06 27.16 5.90
CA ILE A 157 -3.38 27.79 7.20
C ILE A 157 -2.58 29.08 7.37
N ASP A 158 -1.27 29.08 7.08
CA ASP A 158 -0.42 30.27 7.14
C ASP A 158 -0.92 31.38 6.20
N ALA A 159 -1.45 31.00 5.03
CA ALA A 159 -2.07 31.96 4.13
C ALA A 159 -3.35 32.60 4.70
N GLN A 160 -4.11 31.88 5.55
CA GLN A 160 -5.33 32.41 6.18
C GLN A 160 -5.06 33.52 7.20
N ASP A 161 -3.84 33.62 7.72
CA ASP A 161 -3.49 34.69 8.66
C ASP A 161 -3.49 36.08 7.99
N TRP A 162 -3.47 36.10 6.66
CA TRP A 162 -3.63 37.29 5.83
C TRP A 162 -5.03 37.33 5.22
N GLU A 163 -5.33 36.38 4.33
CA GLU A 163 -6.61 36.33 3.63
C GLU A 163 -7.04 34.89 3.26
N PHE A 164 -8.33 34.71 2.96
CA PHE A 164 -8.83 33.41 2.51
C PHE A 164 -8.34 33.08 1.09
N SER A 165 -7.33 32.21 1.01
CA SER A 165 -6.83 31.70 -0.27
C SER A 165 -7.72 30.60 -0.88
N PHE A 166 -8.53 30.94 -1.89
CA PHE A 166 -9.29 29.94 -2.67
C PHE A 166 -8.38 29.03 -3.50
N ILE A 167 -7.32 29.59 -4.11
CA ILE A 167 -6.35 28.84 -4.90
C ILE A 167 -5.58 27.86 -4.01
N GLY A 168 -5.13 28.30 -2.83
CA GLY A 168 -4.49 27.44 -1.85
C GLY A 168 -5.39 26.30 -1.37
N LEU A 169 -6.70 26.54 -1.21
CA LEU A 169 -7.67 25.49 -0.89
C LEU A 169 -7.76 24.44 -2.00
N ILE A 170 -7.79 24.86 -3.27
CA ILE A 170 -7.79 23.91 -4.39
C ILE A 170 -6.49 23.09 -4.40
N ALA A 171 -5.33 23.72 -4.18
CA ALA A 171 -4.05 23.02 -4.08
C ALA A 171 -4.07 21.97 -2.94
N LEU A 172 -4.63 22.32 -1.78
CA LEU A 172 -4.83 21.39 -0.67
C LEU A 172 -5.75 20.21 -1.06
N LEU A 173 -6.87 20.47 -1.74
CA LEU A 173 -7.78 19.42 -2.20
C LEU A 173 -7.11 18.48 -3.21
N VAL A 174 -6.25 19.01 -4.09
CA VAL A 174 -5.47 18.22 -5.04
C VAL A 174 -4.47 17.30 -4.31
N ALA A 175 -3.75 17.81 -3.31
CA ALA A 175 -2.85 17.01 -2.50
C ALA A 175 -3.61 15.92 -1.71
N LEU A 176 -4.76 16.28 -1.14
CA LEU A 176 -5.64 15.34 -0.44
C LEU A 176 -6.17 14.24 -1.38
N ALA A 177 -6.55 14.59 -2.60
CA ALA A 177 -6.97 13.63 -3.62
C ALA A 177 -5.82 12.67 -3.96
N ALA A 178 -4.60 13.17 -4.18
CA ALA A 178 -3.42 12.32 -4.41
C ALA A 178 -3.24 11.30 -3.27
N THR A 179 -3.37 11.75 -2.02
CA THR A 179 -3.28 10.89 -0.84
C THR A 179 -4.41 9.86 -0.78
N ALA A 180 -5.65 10.26 -1.02
CA ALA A 180 -6.79 9.35 -1.03
C ALA A 180 -6.61 8.23 -2.07
N PHE A 181 -6.20 8.56 -3.30
CA PHE A 181 -5.94 7.57 -4.34
C PHE A 181 -4.75 6.67 -4.03
N ALA A 182 -3.68 7.22 -3.42
CA ALA A 182 -2.55 6.41 -2.94
C ALA A 182 -3.00 5.40 -1.87
N VAL A 183 -3.86 5.81 -0.92
CA VAL A 183 -4.41 4.94 0.12
C VAL A 183 -5.34 3.89 -0.48
N LEU A 184 -6.24 4.26 -1.39
CA LEU A 184 -7.12 3.31 -2.08
C LEU A 184 -6.33 2.25 -2.85
N ARG A 185 -5.20 2.62 -3.44
CA ARG A 185 -4.27 1.66 -4.07
C ARG A 185 -3.63 0.71 -3.05
N LEU A 186 -3.33 1.19 -1.85
CA LEU A 186 -2.74 0.39 -0.78
C LEU A 186 -3.73 -0.66 -0.22
N LEU A 187 -5.03 -0.36 -0.18
CA LEU A 187 -6.03 -1.25 0.44
C LEU A 187 -6.08 -2.68 -0.15
N PRO A 188 -6.15 -2.89 -1.49
CA PRO A 188 -6.07 -4.24 -2.07
C PRO A 188 -4.77 -4.96 -1.74
N GLU A 189 -3.66 -4.23 -1.64
CA GLU A 189 -2.36 -4.80 -1.29
C GLU A 189 -2.29 -5.24 0.17
N LEU A 190 -3.02 -4.59 1.07
CA LEU A 190 -3.16 -5.03 2.47
C LEU A 190 -4.08 -6.24 2.58
N LYS A 191 -5.18 -6.25 1.82
CA LYS A 191 -6.17 -7.33 1.84
C LYS A 191 -5.63 -8.64 1.26
N ASN A 192 -4.84 -8.56 0.20
CA ASN A 192 -4.32 -9.73 -0.52
C ASN A 192 -2.97 -10.22 0.00
N ARG A 193 -2.43 -9.62 1.06
CA ARG A 193 -1.20 -10.14 1.66
C ARG A 193 -1.51 -11.47 2.34
N PRO A 194 -0.80 -12.55 1.95
CA PRO A 194 -0.73 -13.74 2.80
C PRO A 194 -0.34 -13.24 4.18
N GLY A 195 -1.13 -13.54 5.22
CA GLY A 195 -0.86 -13.10 6.58
C GLY A 195 0.62 -13.27 6.87
N LEU A 196 1.30 -12.17 7.23
CA LEU A 196 2.76 -12.07 7.34
C LEU A 196 3.36 -13.41 7.81
N PRO A 197 4.09 -14.15 6.96
CA PRO A 197 4.69 -15.41 7.38
C PRO A 197 5.67 -15.12 8.53
N GLY A 198 5.29 -15.54 9.74
CA GLY A 198 6.23 -15.87 10.80
C GLY A 198 6.86 -14.75 11.64
N GLY A 199 6.39 -13.50 11.61
CA GLY A 199 6.92 -12.45 12.49
C GLY A 199 6.17 -12.34 13.82
N LEU A 200 4.93 -11.86 13.76
CA LEU A 200 4.08 -11.67 14.95
C LEU A 200 3.24 -12.92 15.26
N ALA A 201 2.84 -13.70 14.24
CA ALA A 201 2.11 -14.95 14.43
C ALA A 201 2.97 -16.03 15.13
N ASN A 202 4.27 -16.07 14.85
CA ASN A 202 5.21 -16.92 15.61
C ASN A 202 5.59 -16.31 16.96
N ALA A 203 5.62 -14.98 17.12
CA ALA A 203 5.81 -14.38 18.44
C ALA A 203 4.67 -14.78 19.41
N THR A 204 3.43 -14.90 18.94
CA THR A 204 2.34 -15.51 19.73
C THR A 204 2.54 -17.01 19.98
N GLN A 205 3.20 -17.76 19.08
CA GLN A 205 3.58 -19.14 19.38
C GLN A 205 4.66 -19.22 20.47
N TRP A 206 5.65 -18.31 20.48
CA TRP A 206 6.65 -18.23 21.56
C TRP A 206 6.04 -17.75 22.87
N ALA A 207 5.10 -16.80 22.84
CA ALA A 207 4.39 -16.34 24.04
C ALA A 207 3.43 -17.40 24.61
N ASN A 208 2.91 -18.31 23.78
CA ASN A 208 2.12 -19.47 24.21
C ASN A 208 2.96 -20.74 24.46
N GLN A 209 4.30 -20.70 24.32
CA GLN A 209 5.11 -21.76 24.89
C GLN A 209 5.01 -21.63 26.41
N GLN A 210 4.32 -22.58 27.05
CA GLN A 210 4.34 -22.75 28.49
C GLN A 210 5.80 -22.68 28.95
N ALA A 211 6.08 -21.73 29.85
CA ALA A 211 7.40 -21.58 30.44
C ALA A 211 7.93 -22.95 30.86
N PRO A 212 9.19 -23.31 30.53
CA PRO A 212 9.78 -24.56 30.98
C PRO A 212 9.52 -24.70 32.47
N ALA A 213 8.79 -25.75 32.85
CA ALA A 213 8.54 -26.05 34.24
C ALA A 213 9.89 -26.37 34.89
N PHE A 214 10.49 -25.37 35.54
CA PHE A 214 11.67 -25.56 36.39
C PHE A 214 11.24 -26.32 37.64
N GLY A 215 11.05 -27.63 37.47
CA GLY A 215 10.84 -28.56 38.57
C GLY A 215 12.15 -28.73 39.36
N PRO A 216 12.08 -28.81 40.70
CA PRO A 216 13.25 -29.10 41.52
C PRO A 216 13.63 -30.59 41.36
N GLY A 217 14.66 -30.82 40.55
CA GLY A 217 15.45 -32.04 40.55
C GLY A 217 14.96 -33.15 39.63
N GLN A 218 15.64 -33.36 38.51
CA GLN A 218 15.90 -34.70 37.98
C GLN A 218 17.07 -34.71 37.00
N ALA A 219 17.73 -35.87 36.98
CA ALA A 219 19.11 -36.18 36.61
C ALA A 219 19.48 -36.00 35.12
N PRO A 220 20.80 -35.92 34.80
CA PRO A 220 21.29 -35.81 33.43
C PRO A 220 21.12 -37.14 32.67
N GLY A 221 20.09 -37.22 31.83
CA GLY A 221 19.83 -38.34 30.94
C GLY A 221 19.71 -37.87 29.50
N GLN A 222 20.65 -38.31 28.67
CA GLN A 222 20.72 -38.08 27.23
C GLN A 222 19.42 -38.48 26.49
N GLN A 223 19.02 -37.71 25.48
CA GLN A 223 18.16 -38.24 24.42
C GLN A 223 18.63 -37.74 23.05
N TYR A 224 19.70 -38.38 22.59
CA TYR A 224 20.10 -38.46 21.19
C TYR A 224 19.09 -39.34 20.43
N GLY A 225 18.62 -38.85 19.28
CA GLY A 225 18.13 -39.69 18.19
C GLY A 225 16.61 -39.70 17.99
N GLN A 226 16.18 -39.17 16.85
CA GLN A 226 15.35 -39.92 15.89
C GLN A 226 15.40 -39.21 14.54
N GLN A 227 16.27 -39.72 13.68
CA GLN A 227 16.33 -39.40 12.26
C GLN A 227 15.28 -40.27 11.55
N PRO A 228 14.32 -39.69 10.82
CA PRO A 228 13.29 -40.47 10.13
C PRO A 228 13.90 -41.32 8.99
N PRO A 229 13.40 -42.55 8.76
CA PRO A 229 13.95 -43.46 7.77
C PRO A 229 13.72 -42.96 6.33
N PRO A 230 14.66 -43.21 5.41
CA PRO A 230 14.51 -42.86 3.99
C PRO A 230 13.39 -43.69 3.32
N PRO A 231 12.63 -43.09 2.40
CA PRO A 231 11.57 -43.80 1.68
C PRO A 231 12.14 -44.90 0.77
N PRO A 232 11.43 -46.03 0.61
CA PRO A 232 11.89 -47.14 -0.23
C PRO A 232 11.94 -46.75 -1.71
N ALA A 233 13.05 -47.09 -2.36
CA ALA A 233 13.27 -46.90 -3.78
C ALA A 233 12.27 -47.73 -4.61
N GLN A 234 11.51 -47.05 -5.48
CA GLN A 234 10.65 -47.71 -6.47
C GLN A 234 11.52 -48.38 -7.56
N PRO A 235 11.33 -49.69 -7.82
CA PRO A 235 11.99 -50.38 -8.92
C PRO A 235 11.54 -49.83 -10.28
N GLY A 236 12.51 -49.45 -11.12
CA GLY A 236 12.27 -48.93 -12.46
C GLY A 236 11.61 -49.96 -13.37
N HIS A 237 10.58 -49.51 -14.10
CA HIS A 237 9.99 -50.26 -15.20
C HIS A 237 10.90 -50.21 -16.44
N PRO A 238 11.31 -51.35 -17.01
CA PRO A 238 11.95 -51.38 -18.33
C PRO A 238 10.89 -51.19 -19.42
N THR A 239 10.92 -50.03 -20.08
CA THR A 239 10.24 -49.82 -21.37
C THR A 239 11.07 -50.48 -22.47
N GLY A 240 10.68 -51.70 -22.82
CA GLY A 240 11.09 -52.37 -24.06
C GLY A 240 10.05 -52.13 -25.15
N GLY A 241 10.50 -51.77 -26.36
CA GLY A 241 9.66 -51.65 -27.54
C GLY A 241 10.53 -51.41 -28.77
N PHE A 242 10.59 -52.44 -29.62
CA PHE A 242 11.26 -52.51 -30.92
C PHE A 242 10.60 -51.60 -31.97
#